data_AF-A0A2D5S3M6-F1
#
_entry.id   AF-A0A2D5S3M6-F1
#
_cell.length_a   1.000
_cell.length_b   1.000
_cell.length_c   1.000
_cell.angle_alpha   90.00
_cell.angle_beta   90.00
_cell.angle_gamma   90.00
#
_symmetry.space_group_name_H-M   'P 1'
#
loop_
_entity.id
_entity.type
_entity.pdbx_description
1 polymer ?
#
loop_
_entity_poly.entity_id
_entity_poly.type
_entity_poly.pdbx_seq_one_letter_code
_entity_poly.pdbx_strand_id
1 'polypeptide(L)'
;MKWQAVILASVATLLLSPCLLFGIIGLLHSREIGWPNGWMFTYLVADILLLSGVVVIWWAARRWQPRSRIDICRECGYDLRSIADMRCPECGRTTGD
;
A
#
# COMPACT_ATOMS: atom_id res chain seq x y z
N MET A 1 11.99 5.11 8.45
CA MET A 1 10.90 4.11 8.38
C MET A 1 9.55 4.60 8.94
N LYS A 2 9.49 5.38 10.04
CA LYS A 2 8.21 5.86 10.62
C LYS A 2 7.36 6.73 9.67
N TRP A 3 7.98 7.62 8.88
CA TRP A 3 7.28 8.50 7.94
C TRP A 3 6.57 7.76 6.79
N GLN A 4 7.14 6.66 6.29
CA GLN A 4 6.50 5.87 5.22
C GLN A 4 5.23 5.16 5.72
N ALA A 5 5.23 4.68 6.97
CA ALA A 5 4.05 4.06 7.57
C ALA A 5 2.93 5.09 7.81
N VAL A 6 3.28 6.31 8.23
CA VAL A 6 2.32 7.42 8.39
C VAL A 6 1.72 7.82 7.05
N ILE A 7 2.54 7.98 5.99
CA ILE A 7 2.03 8.31 4.65
C ILE A 7 1.09 7.21 4.13
N LEU A 8 1.45 5.93 4.32
CA LEU A 8 0.61 4.81 3.91
C LEU A 8 -0.73 4.78 4.65
N ALA A 9 -0.72 5.04 5.97
CA ALA A 9 -1.92 5.11 6.79
C ALA A 9 -2.79 6.31 6.41
N SER A 10 -2.20 7.49 6.17
CA SER A 10 -2.92 8.68 5.72
C SER A 10 -3.58 8.48 4.36
N VAL A 11 -2.87 7.86 3.42
CA VAL A 11 -3.39 7.55 2.08
C VAL A 11 -4.50 6.50 2.16
N ALA A 12 -4.33 5.44 2.96
CA ALA A 12 -5.37 4.45 3.18
C ALA A 12 -6.63 5.07 3.82
N THR A 13 -6.45 5.97 4.77
CA THR A 13 -7.55 6.67 5.45
C THR A 13 -8.27 7.63 4.49
N LEU A 14 -7.53 8.36 3.65
CA LEU A 14 -8.08 9.22 2.60
C LEU A 14 -8.82 8.43 1.51
N LEU A 15 -8.40 7.19 1.22
CA LEU A 15 -9.08 6.29 0.28
C LEU A 15 -10.32 5.61 0.89
N LEU A 16 -10.31 5.31 2.19
CA LEU A 16 -11.46 4.71 2.88
C LEU A 16 -12.57 5.72 3.20
N SER A 17 -12.21 6.99 3.39
CA SER A 17 -13.15 8.09 3.66
C SER A 17 -14.26 8.23 2.58
N PRO A 18 -13.96 8.25 1.26
CA PRO A 18 -14.99 8.28 0.23
C PRO A 18 -15.82 6.99 0.16
N CYS A 19 -15.27 5.80 0.43
CA CYS A 19 -16.06 4.57 0.53
C CYS A 19 -17.14 4.66 1.62
N LEU A 20 -16.79 5.18 2.79
CA LEU A 20 -17.75 5.38 3.88
C LEU A 20 -18.81 6.43 3.53
N LEU A 21 -18.41 7.54 2.90
CA LEU A 21 -19.36 8.57 2.45
C LEU A 21 -20.32 8.05 1.39
N PHE A 22 -19.81 7.27 0.44
CA PHE A 22 -20.58 6.76 -0.70
C PHE A 22 -21.58 5.67 -0.27
N GLY A 23 -21.21 4.81 0.68
CA GLY A 23 -22.12 3.85 1.30
C GLY A 23 -23.28 4.53 2.05
N ILE A 24 -23.01 5.62 2.77
CA ILE A 24 -24.06 6.39 3.48
C ILE A 24 -25.01 7.08 2.49
N ILE A 25 -24.47 7.69 1.44
CA ILE A 25 -25.27 8.33 0.38
C ILE A 25 -26.12 7.29 -0.35
N GLY A 26 -25.56 6.13 -0.72
CA GLY A 26 -26.30 5.04 -1.34
C GLY A 26 -27.44 4.52 -0.43
N LEU A 27 -27.18 4.41 0.87
CA LEU A 27 -28.19 3.95 1.84
C LEU A 27 -29.33 4.97 2.02
N LEU A 28 -29.01 6.27 2.11
CA LEU A 28 -30.01 7.34 2.16
C LEU A 28 -30.84 7.37 0.88
N HIS A 29 -30.19 7.29 -0.28
CA HIS A 29 -30.85 7.31 -1.58
C HIS A 29 -31.74 6.08 -1.81
N SER A 30 -31.39 4.93 -1.22
CA SER A 30 -32.22 3.71 -1.26
C SER A 30 -33.53 3.84 -0.50
N ARG A 31 -33.63 4.76 0.47
CA ARG A 31 -34.84 4.94 1.27
C ARG A 31 -35.91 5.79 0.59
N GLU A 32 -35.55 6.56 -0.43
CA GLU A 32 -36.43 7.60 -0.98
C GLU A 32 -37.13 7.23 -2.30
N ILE A 33 -36.67 6.20 -3.04
CA ILE A 33 -37.08 6.04 -4.45
C ILE A 33 -37.52 4.60 -4.78
N GLY A 34 -38.79 4.46 -5.19
CA GLY A 34 -39.41 3.22 -5.66
C GLY A 34 -39.22 2.91 -7.16
N TRP A 35 -38.16 3.38 -7.83
CA TRP A 35 -37.94 3.29 -9.30
C TRP A 35 -36.47 2.86 -9.64
N PRO A 36 -36.16 2.43 -10.89
CA PRO A 36 -35.45 1.18 -11.18
C PRO A 36 -33.93 1.20 -10.96
N ASN A 37 -33.47 0.25 -10.14
CA ASN A 37 -32.31 -0.67 -10.14
C ASN A 37 -30.93 -0.27 -10.73
N GLY A 38 -30.80 0.74 -11.60
CA GLY A 38 -29.55 1.04 -12.31
C GLY A 38 -28.49 1.71 -11.44
N TRP A 39 -28.91 2.59 -10.53
CA TRP A 39 -28.00 3.36 -9.68
C TRP A 39 -27.25 2.46 -8.70
N MET A 40 -27.90 1.40 -8.19
CA MET A 40 -27.26 0.43 -7.29
C MET A 40 -26.05 -0.26 -7.92
N PHE A 41 -26.13 -0.60 -9.21
CA PHE A 41 -24.98 -1.16 -9.93
C PHE A 41 -23.84 -0.16 -10.06
N THR A 42 -24.14 1.11 -10.33
CA THR A 42 -23.13 2.17 -10.35
C THR A 42 -22.42 2.30 -9.00
N TYR A 43 -23.18 2.22 -7.90
CA TYR A 43 -22.60 2.25 -6.56
C TYR A 43 -21.65 1.07 -6.31
N LEU A 44 -22.11 -0.15 -6.59
CA LEU A 44 -21.30 -1.36 -6.43
C LEU A 44 -20.04 -1.37 -7.29
N VAL A 45 -20.14 -0.94 -8.55
CA VAL A 45 -18.98 -0.87 -9.45
C VAL A 45 -17.96 0.15 -8.95
N ALA A 46 -18.41 1.31 -8.48
CA ALA A 46 -17.52 2.32 -7.92
C ALA A 46 -16.80 1.81 -6.66
N ASP A 47 -17.50 1.14 -5.74
CA ASP A 47 -16.89 0.54 -4.55
C ASP A 47 -15.84 -0.54 -4.90
N ILE A 48 -16.16 -1.43 -5.85
CA ILE A 48 -15.22 -2.47 -6.31
C ILE A 48 -13.96 -1.82 -6.92
N LEU A 49 -14.11 -0.80 -7.75
CA LEU A 49 -12.98 -0.08 -8.34
C LEU A 49 -12.11 0.57 -7.25
N LEU A 50 -12.73 1.20 -6.25
CA LEU A 50 -12.02 1.85 -5.14
C LEU A 50 -11.23 0.83 -4.30
N LEU A 51 -11.85 -0.28 -3.91
CA LEU A 51 -11.20 -1.36 -3.17
C LEU A 51 -10.05 -1.99 -3.96
N SER A 52 -10.25 -2.24 -5.26
CA SER A 52 -9.20 -2.78 -6.12
C SER A 52 -7.99 -1.83 -6.23
N GLY A 53 -8.25 -0.52 -6.32
CA GLY A 53 -7.20 0.52 -6.32
C GLY A 53 -6.38 0.51 -5.04
N VAL A 54 -7.03 0.39 -3.88
CA VAL A 54 -6.34 0.28 -2.58
C VAL A 54 -5.41 -0.94 -2.54
N VAL A 55 -5.89 -2.10 -2.99
CA VAL A 55 -5.10 -3.34 -3.03
C VAL A 55 -3.89 -3.20 -3.96
N VAL A 56 -4.08 -2.64 -5.15
CA VAL A 56 -3.01 -2.42 -6.13
C VAL A 56 -1.96 -1.45 -5.62
N ILE A 57 -2.38 -0.31 -5.05
CA ILE A 57 -1.47 0.69 -4.47
C ILE A 57 -0.69 0.09 -3.31
N TRP A 58 -1.36 -0.67 -2.43
CA TRP A 58 -0.70 -1.33 -1.30
C TRP A 58 0.31 -2.38 -1.74
N TRP A 59 -0.03 -3.19 -2.73
CA TRP A 59 0.88 -4.18 -3.30
C TRP A 59 2.07 -3.54 -4.01
N ALA A 60 1.83 -2.49 -4.79
CA ALA A 60 2.90 -1.71 -5.43
C ALA A 60 3.81 -1.07 -4.38
N ALA A 61 3.27 -0.45 -3.34
CA ALA A 61 4.04 0.15 -2.26
C ALA A 61 4.90 -0.87 -1.50
N ARG A 62 4.38 -2.09 -1.27
CA ARG A 62 5.17 -3.20 -0.71
C ARG A 62 6.31 -3.62 -1.62
N ARG A 63 6.05 -3.68 -2.93
CA ARG A 63 7.05 -4.08 -3.91
C ARG A 63 8.11 -3.00 -4.15
N TRP A 64 7.74 -1.74 -3.93
CA TRP A 64 8.59 -0.55 -4.10
C TRP A 64 9.27 -0.14 -2.79
N GLN A 65 9.23 -0.97 -1.75
CA GLN A 65 10.03 -0.70 -0.56
C GLN A 65 11.49 -0.59 -0.99
N PRO A 66 12.10 0.61 -0.86
CA PRO A 66 13.44 0.84 -1.35
C PRO A 66 14.36 -0.16 -0.66
N ARG A 67 15.13 -0.89 -1.46
CA ARG A 67 16.19 -1.78 -0.95
C ARG A 67 16.95 -1.01 0.10
N SER A 68 17.00 -1.54 1.32
CA SER A 68 17.67 -0.81 2.39
C SER A 68 19.13 -0.67 1.95
N ARG A 69 19.77 0.49 2.17
CA ARG A 69 21.20 0.65 1.86
C ARG A 69 22.10 -0.26 2.73
N ILE A 70 21.49 -1.07 3.60
CA ILE A 70 22.12 -2.07 4.45
C ILE A 70 22.18 -3.43 3.71
N ASP A 71 21.41 -3.59 2.63
CA ASP A 71 21.33 -4.83 1.84
C ASP A 71 22.53 -5.00 0.89
N ILE A 72 23.38 -3.98 0.74
CA ILE A 72 24.51 -3.98 -0.19
C ILE A 72 25.75 -3.49 0.57
N CYS A 73 26.86 -4.21 0.45
CA CYS A 73 28.14 -3.77 1.00
C CYS A 73 28.59 -2.47 0.31
N ARG A 74 28.88 -1.42 1.07
CA ARG A 74 29.27 -0.10 0.54
C ARG A 74 30.61 -0.07 -0.16
N GLU A 75 31.43 -1.10 0.02
CA GLU A 75 32.79 -1.11 -0.52
C GLU A 75 32.92 -1.94 -1.79
N CYS A 76 32.47 -3.19 -1.78
CA CYS A 76 32.56 -4.07 -2.94
C CYS A 76 31.27 -4.13 -3.76
N GLY A 77 30.14 -3.62 -3.23
CA GLY A 77 28.85 -3.71 -3.89
C GLY A 77 28.19 -5.10 -3.82
N TYR A 78 28.71 -6.02 -3.00
CA TYR A 78 28.15 -7.36 -2.83
C TYR A 78 26.77 -7.32 -2.15
N ASP A 79 25.84 -8.16 -2.60
CA ASP A 79 24.49 -8.26 -2.05
C ASP A 79 24.51 -9.07 -0.73
N LEU A 80 24.25 -8.37 0.37
CA LEU A 80 24.29 -8.93 1.73
C LEU A 80 22.97 -9.60 2.13
N ARG A 81 21.96 -9.64 1.25
CA ARG A 81 20.64 -10.23 1.55
C ARG A 81 20.67 -11.71 1.90
N SER A 82 21.66 -12.44 1.40
CA SER A 82 21.78 -13.90 1.60
C SER A 82 22.62 -14.27 2.82
N ILE A 83 23.24 -13.30 3.48
CA ILE A 83 24.23 -13.55 4.53
C ILE A 83 23.62 -13.25 5.90
N ALA A 84 23.51 -14.29 6.72
CA ALA A 84 22.98 -14.19 8.07
C ALA A 84 23.90 -13.39 9.03
N ASP A 85 25.21 -13.45 8.82
CA ASP A 85 26.21 -12.94 9.78
C ASP A 85 26.60 -11.47 9.61
N MET A 86 25.87 -10.69 8.77
CA MET A 86 26.14 -9.26 8.50
C MET A 86 27.61 -8.94 8.12
N ARG A 87 28.37 -9.95 7.67
CA ARG A 87 29.79 -9.86 7.30
C ARG A 87 29.97 -10.23 5.84
N CYS A 88 30.58 -9.33 5.08
CA CYS A 88 30.84 -9.50 3.66
C CYS A 88 31.81 -10.68 3.39
N PRO A 89 31.46 -11.69 2.57
CA PRO A 89 32.36 -12.83 2.28
C PRO A 89 33.52 -12.45 1.36
N GLU A 90 33.33 -11.44 0.50
CA GLU A 90 34.37 -10.95 -0.41
C GLU A 90 35.38 -10.05 0.29
N CYS A 91 34.90 -9.20 1.21
CA CYS A 91 35.65 -8.06 1.76
C CYS A 91 35.83 -8.10 3.28
N GLY A 92 35.15 -9.02 3.99
CA GLY A 92 35.31 -9.26 5.42
C GLY A 92 34.71 -8.20 6.36
N ARG A 93 34.17 -7.09 5.83
CA ARG A 93 33.59 -6.00 6.64
C ARG A 93 32.20 -6.29 7.16
N THR A 94 31.94 -5.81 8.36
CA THR A 94 30.62 -5.71 8.99
C THR A 94 29.89 -4.46 8.48
N THR A 95 28.59 -4.56 8.27
CA THR A 95 27.75 -3.38 7.97
C THR A 95 27.68 -2.45 9.18
N GLY A 96 28.66 -1.56 9.35
CA GLY A 96 28.70 -0.66 10.52
C GLY A 96 29.88 0.31 10.62
N ASP A 97 30.99 0.08 9.91
CA ASP A 97 32.25 0.82 10.12
C ASP A 97 32.75 1.54 8.85
#